data_AF-A0AAD8HYG1-F1
#
_entry.id   AF-A0AAD8HYG1-F1
#
_cell.length_a   1.000
_cell.length_b   1.000
_cell.length_c   1.000
_cell.angle_alpha   90.00
_cell.angle_beta   90.00
_cell.angle_gamma   90.00
#
_symmetry.space_group_name_H-M   'P 1'
#
loop_
_entity.id
_entity.type
_entity.pdbx_description
1 polymer ?
#
loop_
_entity_poly.entity_id
_entity_poly.type
_entity_poly.pdbx_seq_one_letter_code
_entity_poly.pdbx_strand_id
1 'polypeptide(L)'
;MFVTVDSGVGLKDLINTISEAGLSLVASPYWEGVSVGGMISTGAHGSSWWGKGGAVHDHVVGMSLVVPGTKQEGHAKVIRLNGQDLLLNAAKVSLGVFGVISKVR
;
A
#
# COMPACT_ATOMS: atom_id res chain seq x y z
N MET A 1 14.12 -5.36 4.69
CA MET A 1 13.11 -6.43 4.71
C MET A 1 11.80 -5.87 4.17
N PHE A 2 10.93 -6.70 3.59
CA PHE A 2 9.67 -6.27 2.97
C PHE A 2 8.51 -7.12 3.49
N VAL A 3 7.32 -6.53 3.57
CA VAL A 3 6.10 -7.21 4.00
C VAL A 3 5.08 -7.07 2.87
N THR A 4 4.53 -8.18 2.39
CA THR A 4 3.42 -8.14 1.43
C THR A 4 2.12 -8.37 2.19
N VAL A 5 1.14 -7.49 2.00
CA VAL A 5 -0.12 -7.50 2.74
C VAL A 5 -1.31 -7.27 1.80
N ASP A 6 -2.44 -7.90 2.09
CA ASP A 6 -3.69 -7.64 1.38
C ASP A 6 -4.24 -6.25 1.77
N SER A 7 -4.77 -5.51 0.79
CA SER A 7 -5.15 -4.11 1.00
C SER A 7 -6.22 -3.89 2.06
N GLY A 8 -7.06 -4.90 2.31
CA GLY A 8 -8.13 -4.86 3.31
C GLY A 8 -7.67 -5.05 4.75
N VAL A 9 -6.42 -5.50 4.98
CA VAL A 9 -5.89 -5.73 6.33
C VAL A 9 -5.86 -4.42 7.12
N GLY A 10 -6.29 -4.47 8.38
CA GLY A 10 -6.23 -3.33 9.29
C GLY A 10 -4.79 -3.00 9.68
N LEU A 11 -4.47 -1.72 9.81
CA LEU A 11 -3.12 -1.27 10.18
C LEU A 11 -2.69 -1.84 11.53
N LYS A 12 -3.59 -1.89 12.52
CA LYS A 12 -3.35 -2.52 13.82
C LYS A 12 -2.91 -3.99 13.67
N ASP A 13 -3.64 -4.76 12.88
CA ASP A 13 -3.36 -6.18 12.67
C ASP A 13 -2.02 -6.38 11.97
N LEU A 14 -1.70 -5.53 10.99
CA LEU A 14 -0.39 -5.51 10.35
C LEU A 14 0.72 -5.25 11.36
N ILE A 15 0.59 -4.20 12.20
CA ILE A 15 1.60 -3.84 13.21
C ILE A 15 1.83 -5.00 14.19
N ASN A 16 0.76 -5.58 14.72
CA ASN A 16 0.87 -6.72 15.65
C ASN A 16 1.57 -7.90 14.99
N THR A 17 1.15 -8.28 13.78
CA THR A 17 1.71 -9.42 13.05
C THR A 17 3.20 -9.24 12.75
N ILE A 18 3.62 -8.06 12.28
CA ILE A 18 5.03 -7.84 11.92
C ILE A 18 5.90 -7.70 13.19
N SER A 19 5.33 -7.27 14.32
CA SER A 19 6.05 -7.19 15.59
C SER A 19 6.46 -8.56 16.12
N GLU A 20 5.64 -9.59 15.91
CA GLU A 20 5.96 -10.98 16.23
C GLU A 20 7.15 -11.50 15.40
N ALA A 21 7.34 -10.94 14.20
CA ALA A 21 8.50 -11.21 13.34
C ALA A 21 9.72 -10.30 13.65
N GLY A 22 9.67 -9.50 14.72
CA GLY A 22 10.73 -8.57 15.11
C GLY A 22 10.87 -7.35 14.18
N LEU A 23 9.80 -7.01 13.45
CA LEU A 23 9.75 -5.88 12.54
C LEU A 23 8.89 -4.74 13.10
N SER A 24 9.08 -3.54 12.54
CA SER A 24 8.27 -2.36 12.85
C SER A 24 8.11 -1.49 11.60
N LEU A 25 7.04 -0.70 11.56
CA LEU A 25 6.85 0.32 10.53
C LEU A 25 7.69 1.56 10.87
N VAL A 26 8.33 2.15 9.87
CA VAL A 26 9.10 3.41 10.04
C VAL A 26 8.18 4.60 10.30
N ALA A 27 6.95 4.55 9.76
CA ALA A 27 5.94 5.58 9.95
C ALA A 27 4.54 4.96 9.96
N SER A 28 3.64 5.55 10.74
CA SER A 28 2.21 5.24 10.77
C SER A 28 1.41 6.51 11.04
N PRO A 29 0.15 6.61 10.57
CA PRO A 29 -0.78 7.61 11.08
C PRO A 29 -1.02 7.42 12.59
N TYR A 30 -1.53 8.47 13.24
CA TYR A 30 -1.89 8.43 14.66
C TYR A 30 -2.95 7.37 14.98
N TRP A 31 -3.93 7.19 14.09
CA TRP A 31 -5.05 6.28 14.28
C TRP A 31 -4.87 5.01 13.44
N GLU A 32 -4.89 3.84 14.10
CA GLU A 32 -4.65 2.53 13.49
C GLU A 32 -5.91 1.81 12.98
N GLY A 33 -7.08 2.46 13.06
CA GLY A 33 -8.37 1.93 12.60
C GLY A 33 -8.60 1.98 11.09
N VAL A 34 -7.53 2.09 10.30
CA VAL A 34 -7.57 2.20 8.84
C VAL A 34 -7.10 0.89 8.18
N SER A 35 -7.59 0.62 6.96
CA SER A 35 -7.02 -0.45 6.13
C SER A 35 -5.72 0.01 5.47
N VAL A 36 -4.83 -0.94 5.15
CA VAL A 36 -3.58 -0.64 4.42
C VAL A 36 -3.88 0.06 3.09
N GLY A 37 -4.86 -0.43 2.33
CA GLY A 37 -5.26 0.16 1.06
C GLY A 37 -5.76 1.60 1.22
N GLY A 38 -6.58 1.87 2.24
CA GLY A 38 -7.08 3.21 2.54
C GLY A 38 -5.94 4.17 2.90
N MET A 39 -5.03 3.73 3.78
CA MET A 39 -3.85 4.49 4.21
C MET A 39 -2.96 4.89 3.03
N ILE A 40 -2.65 3.95 2.12
CA ILE A 40 -1.83 4.22 0.94
C ILE A 40 -2.55 5.10 -0.09
N SER A 41 -3.87 4.96 -0.21
CA SER A 41 -4.67 5.69 -1.21
C SER A 41 -4.86 7.17 -0.87
N THR A 42 -4.78 7.55 0.40
CA THR A 42 -5.09 8.92 0.87
C THR A 42 -3.88 9.73 1.31
N GLY A 43 -2.68 9.14 1.27
CA GLY A 43 -1.46 9.82 1.70
C GLY A 43 -1.32 9.93 3.22
N ALA A 44 -1.94 9.03 3.98
CA ALA A 44 -1.86 9.01 5.44
C ALA A 44 -0.40 8.95 5.92
N HIS A 45 -0.11 9.69 6.99
CA HIS A 45 1.25 9.91 7.47
C HIS A 45 1.30 10.12 8.99
N GLY A 46 2.46 9.85 9.56
CA GLY A 46 2.85 10.27 10.91
C GLY A 46 3.73 11.52 10.87
N SER A 47 4.64 11.65 11.84
CA SER A 47 5.66 12.70 11.87
C SER A 47 7.05 12.07 11.91
N SER A 48 7.90 12.38 10.93
CA SER A 48 9.31 11.95 10.93
C SER A 48 10.10 12.75 9.90
N TRP A 49 11.34 13.11 10.25
CA TRP A 49 12.35 13.64 9.33
C TRP A 49 13.41 12.57 8.96
N TRP A 50 13.24 11.33 9.44
CA TRP A 50 14.21 10.26 9.24
C TRP A 50 13.88 9.45 7.98
N GLY A 51 14.91 9.06 7.22
CA GLY A 51 14.77 8.26 6.00
C GLY A 51 13.87 8.92 4.96
N LYS A 52 12.80 8.23 4.55
CA LYS A 52 11.80 8.74 3.60
C LYS A 52 10.71 9.62 4.24
N GLY A 53 10.82 9.93 5.53
CA GLY A 53 9.85 10.74 6.25
C GLY A 53 8.61 9.98 6.72
N GLY A 54 7.61 10.73 7.17
CA GLY A 54 6.41 10.21 7.84
C GLY A 54 5.31 9.68 6.93
N ALA A 55 5.40 9.90 5.61
CA ALA A 55 4.37 9.48 4.66
C ALA A 55 4.48 7.98 4.37
N VAL A 56 3.42 7.22 4.67
CA VAL A 56 3.51 5.75 4.60
C VAL A 56 3.68 5.26 3.16
N HIS A 57 3.08 5.96 2.19
CA HIS A 57 3.18 5.62 0.77
C HIS A 57 4.61 5.74 0.20
N ASP A 58 5.48 6.57 0.79
CA ASP A 58 6.88 6.65 0.35
C ASP A 58 7.68 5.37 0.64
N HIS A 59 7.21 4.57 1.61
CA HIS A 59 7.82 3.29 1.98
C HIS A 59 7.33 2.10 1.13
N VAL A 60 6.29 2.27 0.32
CA VAL A 60 5.77 1.22 -0.58
C VAL A 60 6.75 0.97 -1.73
N VAL A 61 7.10 -0.31 -1.94
CA VAL A 61 8.01 -0.75 -3.00
C VAL A 61 7.31 -1.58 -4.09
N GLY A 62 6.06 -1.96 -3.88
CA GLY A 62 5.22 -2.51 -4.93
C GLY A 62 3.74 -2.57 -4.56
N MET A 63 2.88 -2.69 -5.57
CA MET A 63 1.44 -2.86 -5.35
C MET A 63 0.79 -3.61 -6.52
N SER A 64 -0.35 -4.25 -6.25
CA SER A 64 -1.17 -4.91 -7.25
C SER A 64 -2.53 -4.23 -7.32
N LEU A 65 -2.95 -3.84 -8.53
CA LEU A 65 -4.27 -3.25 -8.79
C LEU A 65 -5.11 -4.19 -9.64
N VAL A 66 -6.36 -4.39 -9.26
CA VAL A 66 -7.39 -4.99 -10.11
C VAL A 66 -8.06 -3.87 -10.89
N VAL A 67 -8.01 -3.96 -12.21
CA VAL A 67 -8.57 -2.98 -13.14
C VAL A 67 -9.52 -3.66 -14.13
N PRO A 68 -10.45 -2.92 -14.74
CA PRO A 68 -11.27 -3.45 -15.83
C PRO A 68 -10.41 -4.01 -16.97
N GLY A 69 -10.85 -5.14 -17.52
CA GLY A 69 -10.24 -5.80 -18.67
C GLY A 69 -11.25 -6.04 -19.78
N THR A 70 -10.75 -6.32 -20.98
CA THR A 70 -11.56 -6.80 -22.10
C THR A 70 -12.13 -8.20 -21.82
N LYS A 71 -13.06 -8.67 -22.66
CA LYS A 71 -13.60 -10.04 -22.56
C LYS A 71 -12.50 -11.10 -22.71
N GLN A 72 -11.53 -10.86 -23.60
CA GLN A 72 -10.36 -11.72 -23.82
C GLN A 72 -9.44 -11.78 -22.60
N GLU A 73 -9.42 -10.72 -21.80
CA GLU A 73 -8.69 -10.64 -20.53
C GLU A 73 -9.51 -11.15 -19.33
N GLY A 74 -10.72 -11.69 -19.54
CA GLY A 74 -11.57 -12.20 -18.46
C GLY A 74 -12.32 -11.12 -17.68
N HIS A 75 -12.59 -9.96 -18.30
CA HIS A 75 -13.32 -8.80 -17.75
C HIS A 75 -12.60 -7.99 -16.67
N ALA A 76 -11.57 -8.54 -16.02
CA ALA A 76 -10.71 -7.83 -15.09
C ALA A 76 -9.29 -8.40 -15.17
N LYS A 77 -8.29 -7.54 -14.95
CA LYS A 77 -6.89 -7.95 -14.91
C LYS A 77 -6.16 -7.35 -13.73
N VAL A 78 -5.06 -8.00 -13.36
CA VAL A 78 -4.18 -7.54 -12.27
C VAL A 78 -2.95 -6.88 -12.87
N ILE A 79 -2.79 -5.58 -12.62
CA ILE A 79 -1.55 -4.84 -12.89
C ILE A 79 -0.67 -4.94 -11.65
N ARG A 80 0.59 -5.37 -11.82
CA ARG A 80 1.59 -5.45 -10.75
C ARG A 80 2.66 -4.40 -11.01
N LEU A 81 2.83 -3.49 -10.05
CA LEU A 81 3.78 -2.39 -10.12
C LEU A 81 4.88 -2.61 -9.06
N ASN A 82 6.10 -2.26 -9.40
CA ASN A 82 7.27 -2.31 -8.51
C ASN A 82 8.07 -1.00 -8.56
N GLY A 83 9.16 -0.91 -7.79
CA GLY A 83 10.00 0.29 -7.68
C GLY A 83 10.69 0.75 -8.98
N GLN A 84 10.75 -0.08 -10.03
CA GLN A 84 11.24 0.31 -11.35
C GLN A 84 10.13 0.90 -12.24
N ASP A 85 8.85 0.71 -11.89
CA ASP A 85 7.72 1.21 -12.65
C ASP A 85 7.39 2.65 -12.24
N LEU A 86 7.58 3.61 -13.15
CA LEU A 86 7.21 5.02 -12.90
C LEU A 86 5.71 5.19 -12.56
N LEU A 87 4.87 4.28 -13.05
CA LEU A 87 3.44 4.24 -12.73
C LEU A 87 3.15 3.97 -11.25
N LEU A 88 4.08 3.35 -10.50
CA LEU A 88 3.92 3.15 -9.07
C LEU A 88 3.77 4.50 -8.33
N ASN A 89 4.45 5.55 -8.81
CA ASN A 89 4.33 6.88 -8.20
C ASN A 89 2.94 7.48 -8.36
N ALA A 90 2.28 7.23 -9.49
CA ALA A 90 0.90 7.66 -9.70
C ALA A 90 -0.11 6.74 -8.98
N ALA A 91 0.18 5.44 -8.89
CA ALA A 91 -0.73 4.48 -8.25
C ALA A 91 -0.79 4.61 -6.72
N LYS A 92 0.31 5.06 -6.10
CA LYS A 92 0.33 5.55 -4.71
C LYS A 92 -0.52 6.82 -4.59
N VAL A 93 -1.24 6.99 -3.49
CA VAL A 93 -2.10 8.16 -3.26
C VAL A 93 -3.13 8.37 -4.40
N SER A 94 -3.68 7.27 -4.90
CA SER A 94 -4.60 7.28 -6.05
C SER A 94 -6.02 7.74 -5.72
N LEU A 95 -6.34 8.00 -4.46
CA LEU A 95 -7.69 8.36 -4.00
C LEU A 95 -8.79 7.35 -4.44
N GLY A 96 -8.39 6.11 -4.76
CA GLY A 96 -9.29 5.05 -5.22
C GLY A 96 -9.72 5.15 -6.70
N VAL A 97 -9.10 6.00 -7.53
CA VAL A 97 -9.56 6.25 -8.92
C VAL A 97 -8.92 5.36 -9.99
N PHE A 98 -7.87 4.61 -9.66
CA PHE A 98 -7.11 3.80 -10.63
C PHE A 98 -7.42 2.29 -10.59
N GLY A 99 -8.50 1.91 -9.92
CA GLY A 99 -8.91 0.52 -9.70
C GLY A 99 -8.79 0.11 -8.23
N VAL A 100 -8.93 -1.20 -7.97
CA VAL A 100 -8.91 -1.74 -6.61
C VAL A 100 -7.51 -2.22 -6.26
N ILE A 101 -6.87 -1.58 -5.29
CA ILE A 101 -5.62 -2.11 -4.73
C ILE A 101 -5.95 -3.43 -4.05
N SER A 102 -5.26 -4.50 -4.44
CA SER A 102 -5.44 -5.85 -3.87
C SER A 102 -4.32 -6.22 -2.90
N LYS A 103 -3.08 -5.86 -3.23
CA LYS A 103 -1.91 -6.11 -2.38
C LYS A 103 -0.95 -4.93 -2.40
N VAL A 104 -0.25 -4.74 -1.29
CA VAL A 104 0.82 -3.75 -1.11
C VAL A 104 2.07 -4.48 -0.60
N ARG A 105 3.26 -4.03 -1.04
CA ARG A 105 4.56 -4.56 -0.64
C ARG A 105 5.52 -3.45 -0.24
#